data_AF-A0A6V7I2Q9-F1
#
_entry.id   AF-A0A6V7I2Q9-F1
#
_cell.length_a   1.000
_cell.length_b   1.000
_cell.length_c   1.000
_cell.angle_alpha   90.00
_cell.angle_beta   90.00
_cell.angle_gamma   90.00
#
_symmetry.space_group_name_H-M   'P 1'
#
loop_
_entity.id
_entity.type
_entity.pdbx_description
1 polymer ?
#
loop_
_entity_poly.entity_id
_entity_poly.type
_entity_poly.pdbx_seq_one_letter_code
_entity_poly.pdbx_strand_id
1 'polypeptide(L)' 'PTAIDVRVISHHKQRCAVWFGGALLASGPEFYQVCHTKKDYQEYGPGICRYNPVFRSVV' A
#
# COMPACT_ATOMS: atom_id res chain seq x y z
N PRO A 1 -11.55 11.99 -32.40
CA PRO A 1 -10.78 11.50 -31.24
C PRO A 1 -10.35 12.67 -30.35
N THR A 2 -10.68 12.62 -29.06
CA THR A 2 -10.16 13.58 -28.07
C THR A 2 -8.68 13.29 -27.81
N ALA A 3 -7.85 14.32 -27.71
CA ALA A 3 -6.44 14.16 -27.36
C ALA A 3 -6.31 13.55 -25.95
N ILE A 4 -5.45 12.55 -25.81
CA ILE A 4 -5.16 11.91 -24.52
C ILE A 4 -4.09 12.75 -23.83
N ASP A 5 -4.37 13.22 -22.61
CA ASP A 5 -3.34 13.86 -21.76
C ASP A 5 -2.42 12.78 -21.19
N VAL A 6 -1.15 12.81 -21.60
CA VAL A 6 -0.13 11.85 -21.17
C VAL A 6 0.88 12.56 -20.28
N ARG A 7 1.06 12.06 -19.05
CA ARG A 7 2.00 12.62 -18.06
C ARG A 7 2.97 11.57 -17.56
N VAL A 8 4.25 11.92 -17.56
CA VAL A 8 5.33 11.13 -16.93
C VAL A 8 5.74 11.83 -15.64
N ILE A 9 5.62 11.14 -14.51
CA ILE A 9 5.92 11.72 -13.19
C ILE A 9 7.34 11.36 -12.76
N SER A 10 8.14 12.37 -12.48
CA SER A 10 9.49 12.23 -11.92
C SER A 10 9.59 12.83 -10.53
N HIS A 11 10.31 12.16 -9.61
CA HIS A 11 10.50 12.62 -8.23
C HIS A 11 11.87 12.18 -7.67
N HIS A 12 12.38 12.88 -6.65
CA HIS A 12 13.73 12.66 -6.11
C HIS A 12 13.93 11.32 -5.39
N LYS A 13 12.87 10.58 -5.07
CA LYS A 13 12.92 9.31 -4.32
C LYS A 13 12.77 8.08 -5.23
N GLN A 14 12.84 8.23 -6.55
CA GLN A 14 12.64 7.15 -7.53
C GLN A 14 13.45 5.88 -7.24
N ARG A 15 14.74 6.02 -6.90
CA ARG A 15 15.64 4.88 -6.61
C ARG A 15 15.13 3.96 -5.50
N CYS A 16 14.45 4.52 -4.51
CA CYS A 16 13.90 3.79 -3.37
C CYS A 16 12.39 4.01 -3.24
N ALA A 17 11.68 4.24 -4.35
CA ALA A 17 10.29 4.67 -4.34
C ALA A 17 9.38 3.69 -3.59
N VAL A 18 9.58 2.38 -3.80
CA VAL A 18 8.82 1.33 -3.12
C VAL A 18 9.06 1.34 -1.62
N TRP A 19 10.32 1.44 -1.20
CA TRP A 19 10.68 1.43 0.22
C TRP A 19 10.20 2.71 0.92
N PHE A 20 10.38 3.87 0.28
CA PHE A 20 9.89 5.15 0.78
C PHE A 20 8.36 5.17 0.87
N GLY A 21 7.66 4.65 -0.15
CA GLY A 21 6.20 4.51 -0.14
C GLY A 21 5.71 3.59 0.98
N GLY A 22 6.35 2.44 1.17
CA GLY A 22 6.05 1.53 2.28
C GLY A 22 6.25 2.16 3.65
N ALA A 23 7.36 2.89 3.85
CA ALA A 23 7.61 3.62 5.09
C ALA A 23 6.58 4.73 5.35
N LEU A 24 6.18 5.45 4.29
CA LEU A 24 5.14 6.47 4.36
C LEU A 24 3.79 5.87 4.77
N LEU A 25 3.39 4.75 4.14
CA LEU A 25 2.14 4.06 4.45
C LEU A 25 2.14 3.51 5.88
N ALA A 26 3.23 2.86 6.30
CA ALA A 26 3.35 2.26 7.64
C ALA A 26 3.39 3.28 8.78
N SER A 27 3.74 4.53 8.49
CA SER A 27 3.77 5.62 9.47
C SER A 27 2.36 6.14 9.83
N GLY A 28 1.33 5.84 9.03
CA GLY A 28 -0.05 6.26 9.28
C GLY A 28 -0.83 5.30 10.20
N PRO A 29 -1.79 5.78 11.00
CA PRO A 29 -2.58 4.93 11.91
C PRO A 29 -3.46 3.92 11.17
N GLU A 30 -3.89 4.22 9.94
CA GLU A 30 -4.71 3.35 9.09
C GLU A 30 -4.01 2.02 8.76
N PHE A 31 -2.67 2.03 8.70
CA PHE A 31 -1.89 0.81 8.43
C PHE A 31 -2.19 -0.28 9.46
N TYR A 32 -2.34 0.08 10.73
CA TYR A 32 -2.60 -0.89 11.78
C TYR A 32 -4.01 -1.47 11.74
N GLN A 33 -4.96 -0.77 11.11
CA GLN A 33 -6.35 -1.24 10.97
C GLN A 33 -6.50 -2.32 9.89
N VAL A 34 -5.60 -2.31 8.91
CA VAL A 34 -5.64 -3.22 7.77
C VAL A 34 -4.67 -4.39 7.87
N CYS A 35 -3.74 -4.33 8.84
CA CYS A 35 -2.79 -5.41 9.09
C CYS A 35 -3.48 -6.62 9.70
N HIS A 36 -3.11 -7.80 9.24
CA HIS A 36 -3.50 -9.05 9.87
C HIS A 36 -2.78 -9.20 11.21
N THR A 37 -3.54 -9.38 12.29
CA THR A 37 -2.92 -9.59 13.61
C THR A 37 -2.42 -11.03 13.76
N LYS A 38 -1.48 -11.24 14.68
CA LYS A 38 -1.03 -12.60 15.04
C LYS A 38 -2.20 -13.45 15.56
N LYS A 39 -3.14 -12.85 16.29
CA LYS A 39 -4.33 -13.52 16.80
C LYS A 39 -5.19 -14.04 15.64
N ASP A 40 -5.50 -13.18 14.68
CA ASP A 40 -6.32 -13.56 13.51
C ASP A 40 -5.63 -14.65 12.69
N TYR A 41 -4.32 -14.58 12.53
CA TYR A 41 -3.55 -15.63 11.84
C TYR A 41 -3.66 -16.99 12.54
N GLN A 42 -3.68 -17.01 13.88
CA GLN A 42 -3.83 -18.23 14.66
C GLN A 42 -5.27 -18.77 14.63
N GLU A 43 -6.28 -17.90 14.56
CA GLU A 43 -7.70 -18.27 14.52
C GLU A 43 -8.17 -18.72 13.14
N TYR A 44 -7.76 -18.03 12.07
CA TYR A 44 -8.25 -18.26 10.70
C TYR A 44 -7.21 -18.90 9.77
N GLY A 45 -5.96 -19.02 10.24
CA GLY A 45 -4.86 -19.63 9.49
C GLY A 45 -4.22 -18.70 8.45
N PRO A 46 -3.21 -19.21 7.69
CA PRO A 46 -2.45 -18.43 6.72
C PRO A 46 -3.25 -17.92 5.52
N GLY A 47 -4.49 -18.37 5.36
CA GLY A 47 -5.36 -17.94 4.26
C GLY A 47 -5.61 -16.44 4.26
N ILE A 48 -5.65 -15.80 5.43
CA ILE A 48 -5.90 -14.35 5.55
C ILE A 48 -4.81 -13.53 4.87
N CYS A 49 -3.55 -13.99 4.88
CA CYS A 49 -2.42 -13.28 4.28
C CYS A 49 -2.39 -13.34 2.75
N ARG A 50 -3.27 -14.13 2.10
CA ARG A 50 -3.34 -14.21 0.63
C ARG A 50 -3.89 -12.94 -0.01
N TYR A 51 -4.60 -12.12 0.77
CA TYR A 51 -5.10 -10.83 0.36
C TYR A 51 -4.80 -9.80 1.45
N ASN A 52 -4.15 -8.71 1.07
CA ASN A 52 -3.89 -7.57 1.95
C ASN A 52 -4.63 -6.38 1.35
N PRO A 53 -5.64 -5.82 2.04
CA PRO A 53 -6.44 -4.74 1.48
C PRO A 53 -5.58 -3.51 1.20
N VAL A 54 -5.74 -2.94 0.01
CA VAL A 54 -5.13 -1.65 -0.33
C VAL A 54 -5.85 -0.57 0.46
N PHE A 55 -5.07 0.32 1.08
CA PHE A 55 -5.59 1.40 1.90
C PHE A 55 -4.78 2.66 1.61
N ARG A 56 -5.45 3.81 1.74
CA ARG A 56 -5.14 5.09 1.06
C ARG A 56 -5.35 5.02 -0.45
N SER A 57 -6.31 5.81 -0.91
CA SER A 57 -6.45 6.15 -2.33
C SER A 57 -5.48 7.29 -2.62
N VAL A 58 -4.51 7.05 -3.49
CA VAL A 58 -3.77 8.13 -4.12
C VAL A 58 -4.64 8.59 -5.28
N VAL A 59 -5.52 9.56 -5.03
CA VAL A 59 -6.15 10.37 -6.08
C VAL A 59 -5.35 11.65 -6.21
#